data_AF-A0A1Q6UB80-F1
#
_entry.id   AF-A0A1Q6UB80-F1
#
_cell.length_a   1.000
_cell.length_b   1.000
_cell.length_c   1.000
_cell.angle_alpha   90.00
_cell.angle_beta   90.00
_cell.angle_gamma   90.00
#
_symmetry.space_group_name_H-M   'P 1'
#
loop_
_entity.id
_entity.type
_entity.pdbx_description
1 polymer ?
#
loop_
_entity_poly.entity_id
_entity_poly.type
_entity_poly.pdbx_seq_one_letter_code
_entity_poly.pdbx_strand_id
1 'polypeptide(L)'
;MFFIKKLFLGLAAVVLIYLGGSGTQSSNMLFQGGGFIGIIVGLVVLYIFGKMVWRAMGCLPVLLIISLIVGFILYAIGAFNGGVDKVVPNVMNFLGRGSSAFSSAENRAVASQAPSSEDSQTAAPSSSAPLLSENFDDVGAAVQETAAMQPAQAPVRAAPQPLEEESGLSRLLNSLTGGGEPAAPAEAFNPNNYPAVYGVTRVINGDTLEMRGRYIKIYGIDAPESNQTCADGKGRAYRCGQEAARWLKSWISGHELECHVLKQDSKGNMVATCALGQYDIGAALVNAGWAVADPKQSAIYVPYEQQARDNGRGLWQGQFYKPWDWREIQSKKPKIKVIKPKQPKKSILDF
;
A
#
# COMPACT_ATOMS: atom_id res chain seq x y z
N MET A 1 29.58 -9.55 -15.75
CA MET A 1 29.62 -10.88 -15.09
C MET A 1 28.27 -11.35 -14.52
N PHE A 2 27.57 -10.58 -13.67
CA PHE A 2 26.32 -11.02 -13.01
C PHE A 2 25.21 -11.55 -13.95
N PHE A 3 25.04 -10.95 -15.12
CA PHE A 3 23.97 -11.33 -16.07
C PHE A 3 24.18 -12.75 -16.65
N ILE A 4 25.44 -13.13 -16.93
CA ILE A 4 25.80 -14.44 -17.49
C ILE A 4 25.48 -15.56 -16.50
N LYS A 5 25.86 -15.41 -15.22
CA LYS A 5 25.51 -16.37 -14.16
C LYS A 5 24.00 -16.55 -14.00
N LYS A 6 23.21 -15.50 -14.22
CA LYS A 6 21.74 -15.56 -14.19
C LYS A 6 21.16 -16.27 -15.43
N LEU A 7 21.71 -16.04 -16.62
CA LEU A 7 21.29 -16.72 -17.86
C LEU A 7 21.45 -18.25 -17.73
N PHE A 8 22.60 -18.71 -17.21
CA PHE A 8 22.83 -20.14 -16.95
C PHE A 8 21.83 -20.75 -15.96
N LEU A 9 21.40 -20.01 -14.93
CA LEU A 9 20.40 -20.49 -13.97
C LEU A 9 19.02 -20.70 -14.61
N GLY A 10 18.60 -19.77 -15.49
CA GLY A 10 17.35 -19.92 -16.26
C GLY A 10 17.41 -21.09 -17.25
N LEU A 11 18.54 -21.26 -17.95
CA LEU A 11 18.74 -22.36 -18.90
C LEU A 11 18.77 -23.72 -18.18
N ALA A 12 19.41 -23.82 -17.02
CA ALA A 12 19.39 -25.01 -16.18
C ALA A 12 17.97 -25.37 -15.70
N ALA A 13 17.13 -24.38 -15.37
CA ALA A 13 15.73 -24.64 -15.00
C ALA A 13 14.93 -25.24 -16.16
N VAL A 14 15.11 -24.75 -17.40
CA VAL A 14 14.47 -25.32 -18.59
C VAL A 14 14.94 -26.76 -18.85
N VAL A 15 16.24 -27.05 -18.68
CA VAL A 15 16.79 -28.41 -18.79
C VAL A 15 16.21 -29.35 -17.72
N LEU A 16 16.04 -28.88 -16.47
CA LEU A 16 15.40 -29.67 -15.41
C LEU A 16 13.92 -29.95 -15.68
N ILE A 17 13.16 -29.00 -16.22
CA ILE A 17 11.77 -29.22 -16.64
C ILE A 17 11.71 -30.25 -17.78
N TYR A 18 12.59 -30.14 -18.77
CA TYR A 18 12.64 -31.06 -19.92
C TYR A 18 12.99 -32.49 -19.51
N LEU A 19 14.04 -32.66 -18.70
CA LEU A 19 14.44 -33.97 -18.16
C LEU A 19 13.37 -34.54 -17.22
N GLY A 20 12.79 -33.73 -16.33
CA GLY A 20 11.69 -34.13 -15.46
C GLY A 20 10.46 -34.60 -16.26
N GLY A 21 10.12 -33.89 -17.33
CA GLY A 21 9.05 -34.26 -18.28
C GLY A 21 9.30 -35.60 -18.99
N SER A 22 10.55 -35.94 -19.30
CA SER A 22 10.89 -37.27 -19.82
C SER A 22 10.75 -38.38 -18.76
N GLY A 23 10.98 -38.05 -17.48
CA GLY A 23 10.87 -38.98 -16.36
C GLY A 23 9.43 -39.40 -16.03
N THR A 24 8.43 -38.53 -16.22
CA THR A 24 7.03 -38.83 -15.85
C THR A 24 6.35 -39.88 -16.74
N GLN A 25 6.92 -40.20 -17.91
CA GLN A 25 6.46 -41.31 -18.76
C GLN A 25 7.20 -42.65 -18.47
N SER A 26 8.08 -42.71 -17.47
CA SER A 26 8.69 -43.98 -17.06
C SER A 26 7.69 -44.86 -16.30
N SER A 27 7.65 -46.14 -16.63
CA SER A 27 6.86 -47.16 -15.91
C SER A 27 7.41 -47.51 -14.52
N ASN A 28 8.64 -47.07 -14.20
CA ASN A 28 9.26 -47.28 -12.90
C ASN A 28 8.87 -46.15 -11.93
N MET A 29 8.08 -46.45 -10.89
CA MET A 29 7.57 -45.43 -9.96
C MET A 29 8.66 -44.55 -9.32
N LEU A 30 9.86 -45.09 -9.08
CA LEU A 30 11.00 -44.33 -8.55
C LEU A 30 11.45 -43.22 -9.53
N PHE A 31 11.50 -43.53 -10.83
CA PHE A 31 11.85 -42.57 -11.88
C PHE A 31 10.69 -41.61 -12.17
N GLN A 32 9.45 -42.11 -12.14
CA GLN A 32 8.24 -41.32 -12.31
C GLN A 32 8.12 -40.23 -11.22
N GLY A 33 8.35 -40.60 -9.95
CA GLY A 33 8.39 -39.66 -8.82
C GLY A 33 9.52 -38.64 -8.94
N GLY A 34 10.71 -39.08 -9.37
CA GLY A 34 11.82 -38.17 -9.72
C GLY A 34 11.46 -37.16 -10.81
N GLY A 35 10.69 -37.59 -11.83
CA GLY A 35 10.17 -36.73 -12.90
C GLY A 35 9.28 -35.61 -12.37
N PHE A 36 8.30 -35.94 -11.54
CA PHE A 36 7.42 -34.93 -10.91
C PHE A 36 8.19 -33.94 -10.03
N ILE A 37 9.13 -34.42 -9.21
CA ILE A 37 9.99 -33.55 -8.38
C ILE A 37 10.83 -32.61 -9.27
N GLY A 38 11.41 -33.12 -10.36
CA GLY A 38 12.18 -32.33 -11.33
C GLY A 38 11.36 -31.21 -11.98
N ILE A 39 10.11 -31.50 -12.38
CA ILE A 39 9.18 -30.49 -12.92
C ILE A 39 8.86 -29.43 -11.86
N ILE A 40 8.49 -29.82 -10.64
CA ILE A 40 8.11 -28.89 -9.57
C ILE A 40 9.29 -27.97 -9.22
N VAL A 41 10.50 -28.52 -9.01
CA VAL A 41 11.71 -27.73 -8.73
C VAL A 41 12.03 -26.81 -9.90
N GLY A 42 11.97 -27.31 -11.14
CA GLY A 42 12.19 -26.52 -12.34
C GLY A 42 11.23 -25.33 -12.48
N LEU A 43 9.93 -25.55 -12.25
CA LEU A 43 8.92 -24.48 -12.27
C LEU A 43 9.12 -23.45 -11.16
N VAL A 44 9.50 -23.87 -9.94
CA VAL A 44 9.82 -22.95 -8.83
C VAL A 44 11.03 -22.08 -9.17
N VAL A 45 12.11 -22.66 -9.73
CA VAL A 45 13.28 -21.88 -10.16
C VAL A 45 12.93 -20.93 -11.32
N LEU A 46 12.11 -21.38 -12.28
CA LEU A 46 11.63 -20.56 -13.40
C LEU A 46 10.79 -19.37 -12.90
N TYR A 47 9.89 -19.58 -11.95
CA TYR A 47 9.08 -18.53 -11.31
C TYR A 47 9.96 -17.52 -10.55
N ILE A 48 10.93 -17.98 -9.75
CA ILE A 48 11.87 -17.10 -9.04
C ILE A 48 12.70 -16.30 -10.05
N PHE A 49 13.15 -16.91 -11.14
CA PHE A 49 13.87 -16.23 -12.21
C PHE A 49 13.00 -15.15 -12.90
N GLY A 50 11.76 -15.48 -13.28
CA GLY A 50 10.81 -14.52 -13.86
C GLY A 50 10.52 -13.34 -12.93
N LYS A 51 10.30 -13.61 -11.64
CA LYS A 51 10.10 -12.60 -10.59
C LYS A 51 11.31 -11.68 -10.41
N MET A 52 12.52 -12.22 -10.52
CA MET A 52 13.76 -11.42 -10.53
C MET A 52 13.94 -10.60 -11.81
N VAL A 53 13.59 -11.16 -12.98
CA VAL A 53 13.65 -10.46 -14.28
C VAL A 53 12.69 -9.27 -14.30
N TRP A 54 11.45 -9.46 -13.87
CA TRP A 54 10.44 -8.41 -13.74
C TRP A 54 10.92 -7.28 -12.82
N ARG A 55 11.54 -7.62 -11.68
CA ARG A 55 12.13 -6.66 -10.74
C ARG A 55 13.38 -5.93 -11.26
N ALA A 56 14.05 -6.45 -12.30
CA ALA A 56 15.34 -5.94 -12.77
C ALA A 56 15.28 -5.19 -14.11
N MET A 57 14.34 -5.52 -15.00
CA MET A 57 14.24 -4.93 -16.35
C MET A 57 12.94 -4.16 -16.59
N GLY A 58 12.04 -4.10 -15.61
CA GLY A 58 10.77 -3.37 -15.71
C GLY A 58 9.82 -3.95 -16.76
N CYS A 59 8.94 -3.10 -17.30
CA CYS A 59 7.93 -3.50 -18.28
C CYS A 59 8.50 -3.77 -19.69
N LEU A 60 9.67 -3.21 -20.01
CA LEU A 60 10.23 -3.17 -21.37
C LEU A 60 10.44 -4.56 -22.03
N PRO A 61 11.03 -5.59 -21.39
CA PRO A 61 11.15 -6.91 -22.03
C PRO A 61 9.78 -7.61 -22.20
N VAL A 62 8.82 -7.36 -21.31
CA VAL A 62 7.46 -7.89 -21.43
C VAL A 62 6.75 -7.26 -22.63
N LEU A 63 6.90 -5.93 -22.81
CA LEU A 63 6.41 -5.22 -23.99
C LEU A 63 7.07 -5.69 -25.29
N LEU A 64 8.38 -5.97 -25.30
CA LEU A 64 9.05 -6.54 -26.48
C LEU A 64 8.55 -7.95 -26.82
N ILE A 65 8.35 -8.82 -25.83
CA ILE A 65 7.81 -10.18 -26.05
C ILE A 65 6.37 -10.10 -26.57
N ILE A 66 5.52 -9.26 -25.98
CA ILE A 66 4.15 -9.03 -26.46
C ILE A 66 4.15 -8.45 -27.87
N SER A 67 5.02 -7.48 -28.17
CA SER A 67 5.16 -6.89 -29.51
C SER A 67 5.58 -7.94 -30.56
N LEU A 68 6.51 -8.83 -30.21
CA LEU A 68 6.91 -9.94 -31.08
C LEU A 68 5.77 -10.93 -31.35
N ILE A 69 5.00 -11.29 -30.31
CA ILE A 69 3.85 -12.20 -30.43
C ILE A 69 2.73 -11.55 -31.26
N VAL A 70 2.40 -10.28 -31.01
CA VAL A 70 1.39 -9.54 -31.79
C VAL A 70 1.84 -9.37 -33.24
N GLY A 71 3.12 -9.05 -33.48
CA GLY A 71 3.69 -8.97 -34.83
C GLY A 71 3.63 -10.31 -35.58
N PHE A 72 3.93 -11.42 -34.90
CA PHE A 72 3.81 -12.77 -35.47
C PHE A 72 2.35 -13.13 -35.79
N ILE A 73 1.40 -12.81 -34.91
CA ILE A 73 -0.04 -13.04 -35.15
C ILE A 73 -0.54 -12.22 -36.35
N LEU A 74 -0.20 -10.93 -36.42
CA LEU A 74 -0.57 -10.07 -37.56
C LEU A 74 0.07 -10.53 -38.87
N TYR A 75 1.31 -11.02 -38.83
CA TYR A 75 1.97 -11.65 -39.98
C TYR A 75 1.28 -12.94 -40.41
N ALA A 76 0.93 -13.83 -39.47
CA ALA A 76 0.24 -15.10 -39.76
C ALA A 76 -1.18 -14.90 -40.30
N ILE A 77 -1.86 -13.81 -39.91
CA ILE A 77 -3.16 -13.38 -40.46
C ILE A 77 -3.00 -12.69 -41.84
N GLY A 78 -1.77 -12.44 -42.29
CA GLY A 78 -1.48 -11.79 -43.58
C GLY A 78 -1.74 -10.28 -43.60
N ALA A 79 -1.85 -9.63 -42.43
CA ALA A 79 -2.24 -8.22 -42.29
C ALA A 79 -1.29 -7.22 -42.97
N PHE A 80 -0.08 -7.66 -43.35
CA PHE A 80 0.92 -6.85 -44.05
C PHE A 80 1.05 -7.16 -45.55
N ASN A 81 0.33 -8.15 -46.08
CA ASN A 81 0.41 -8.57 -47.50
C ASN A 81 -0.18 -7.54 -48.49
N GLY A 82 -0.80 -6.46 -48.00
CA GLY A 82 -1.41 -5.40 -48.79
C GLY A 82 -0.79 -4.01 -48.62
N GLY A 83 0.39 -3.90 -47.98
CA GLY A 83 1.02 -2.62 -47.65
C GLY A 83 0.50 -1.99 -46.36
N VAL A 84 1.27 -1.07 -45.77
CA VAL A 84 1.02 -0.51 -44.43
C VAL A 84 -0.18 0.46 -44.43
N ASP A 85 -0.49 1.06 -45.58
CA ASP A 85 -1.42 2.18 -45.73
C ASP A 85 -2.87 1.85 -45.37
N LYS A 86 -3.24 0.55 -45.36
CA LYS A 86 -4.58 0.08 -44.98
C LYS A 86 -4.70 -0.41 -43.53
N VAL A 87 -3.62 -0.41 -42.75
CA VAL A 87 -3.66 -0.78 -41.33
C VAL A 87 -4.37 0.30 -40.51
N VAL A 88 -4.03 1.58 -40.71
CA VAL A 88 -4.58 2.70 -39.92
C VAL A 88 -6.10 2.86 -40.10
N PRO A 89 -6.68 2.84 -41.31
CA PRO A 89 -8.14 2.92 -41.48
C PRO A 89 -8.89 1.75 -40.83
N ASN A 90 -8.39 0.52 -40.98
CA ASN A 90 -9.03 -0.66 -40.41
C ASN A 90 -9.01 -0.67 -38.88
N VAL A 91 -7.90 -0.23 -38.27
CA VAL A 91 -7.81 -0.07 -36.80
C VAL A 91 -8.75 1.05 -36.31
N MET A 92 -8.87 2.17 -37.03
CA MET A 92 -9.81 3.24 -36.64
C MET A 92 -11.28 2.83 -36.75
N ASN A 93 -11.64 2.03 -37.76
CA ASN A 93 -12.98 1.43 -37.86
C ASN A 93 -13.24 0.41 -36.72
N PHE A 94 -12.27 -0.44 -36.40
CA PHE A 94 -12.40 -1.41 -35.29
C PHE A 94 -12.49 -0.72 -33.91
N LEU A 95 -11.85 0.43 -33.74
CA LEU A 95 -11.96 1.29 -32.55
C LEU A 95 -13.22 2.17 -32.53
N GLY A 96 -14.20 1.91 -33.41
CA GLY A 96 -15.54 2.49 -33.35
C GLY A 96 -15.65 3.99 -33.62
N ARG A 97 -14.61 4.63 -34.20
CA ARG A 97 -14.55 6.09 -34.34
C ARG A 97 -14.97 6.61 -35.73
N GLY A 98 -15.94 5.94 -36.36
CA GLY A 98 -16.54 6.35 -37.63
C GLY A 98 -17.88 7.06 -37.44
N SER A 99 -17.88 8.38 -37.42
CA SER A 99 -19.12 9.17 -37.36
C SER A 99 -19.79 9.31 -38.74
N SER A 100 -21.11 9.16 -38.72
CA SER A 100 -22.13 9.31 -39.79
C SER A 100 -21.92 10.34 -40.93
N ALA A 101 -22.50 10.01 -42.09
CA ALA A 101 -22.73 10.81 -43.32
C ALA A 101 -21.49 11.02 -44.23
N PHE A 102 -21.59 11.01 -45.57
CA PHE A 102 -22.69 11.45 -46.46
C PHE A 102 -22.98 10.48 -47.65
N SER A 103 -23.90 10.83 -48.56
CA SER A 103 -24.45 9.95 -49.62
C SER A 103 -24.07 10.32 -51.07
N SER A 104 -24.00 9.31 -51.95
CA SER A 104 -24.35 9.28 -53.40
C SER A 104 -24.00 7.86 -53.93
N ALA A 105 -24.92 7.02 -54.42
CA ALA A 105 -25.83 7.11 -55.58
C ALA A 105 -25.17 6.79 -56.94
N GLU A 106 -25.30 5.55 -57.42
CA GLU A 106 -25.39 5.23 -58.86
C GLU A 106 -26.08 3.86 -59.13
N ASN A 107 -26.88 3.83 -60.20
CA ASN A 107 -27.84 2.86 -60.76
C ASN A 107 -27.71 1.31 -60.64
N ARG A 108 -28.91 0.67 -60.63
CA ARG A 108 -29.35 -0.63 -61.23
C ARG A 108 -28.78 -1.96 -60.65
N ALA A 109 -29.55 -3.03 -60.47
CA ALA A 109 -30.99 -3.34 -60.69
C ALA A 109 -31.42 -4.52 -59.73
N VAL A 110 -32.58 -5.22 -59.79
CA VAL A 110 -33.68 -5.37 -60.77
C VAL A 110 -35.00 -5.82 -60.07
N ALA A 111 -36.04 -6.15 -60.84
CA ALA A 111 -37.36 -6.71 -60.45
C ALA A 111 -37.29 -8.11 -59.78
N SER A 112 -38.30 -8.69 -59.10
CA SER A 112 -39.70 -8.33 -58.70
C SER A 112 -40.13 -9.34 -57.59
N GLN A 113 -41.15 -9.16 -56.73
CA GLN A 113 -42.60 -8.98 -56.99
C GLN A 113 -43.34 -8.40 -55.74
N ALA A 114 -44.60 -8.01 -55.92
CA ALA A 114 -45.60 -7.56 -54.92
C ALA A 114 -47.00 -8.12 -55.38
N PRO A 115 -48.17 -7.88 -54.75
CA PRO A 115 -48.53 -7.16 -53.50
C PRO A 115 -49.07 -8.15 -52.43
N SER A 116 -49.89 -7.87 -51.40
CA SER A 116 -50.72 -6.74 -50.90
C SER A 116 -50.84 -6.86 -49.35
N SER A 117 -51.48 -6.00 -48.55
CA SER A 117 -52.49 -4.94 -48.76
C SER A 117 -52.44 -3.86 -47.64
N GLU A 118 -53.29 -2.85 -47.81
CA GLU A 118 -53.83 -1.80 -46.90
C GLU A 118 -53.88 -2.13 -45.37
N ASP A 119 -53.90 -1.16 -44.42
CA ASP A 119 -54.13 0.29 -44.55
C ASP A 119 -53.56 1.16 -43.38
N SER A 120 -53.59 2.49 -43.60
CA SER A 120 -53.99 3.62 -42.71
C SER A 120 -54.38 3.38 -41.22
N GLN A 121 -54.26 4.33 -40.28
CA GLN A 121 -53.82 5.75 -40.25
C GLN A 121 -53.48 6.12 -38.77
N THR A 122 -52.39 6.82 -38.47
CA THR A 122 -52.32 8.28 -38.22
C THR A 122 -53.18 8.84 -37.06
N ALA A 123 -52.56 9.13 -35.91
CA ALA A 123 -52.95 10.24 -35.02
C ALA A 123 -51.84 10.62 -34.00
N ALA A 124 -51.64 11.92 -33.80
CA ALA A 124 -50.91 12.60 -32.71
C ALA A 124 -51.58 13.99 -32.52
N PRO A 125 -51.07 14.98 -31.77
CA PRO A 125 -50.17 14.98 -30.59
C PRO A 125 -50.78 15.76 -29.38
N SER A 126 -50.12 15.77 -28.22
CA SER A 126 -50.05 16.87 -27.21
C SER A 126 -49.41 16.31 -25.93
N SER A 127 -48.38 16.86 -25.28
CA SER A 127 -48.01 18.24 -24.90
C SER A 127 -48.68 18.76 -23.61
N SER A 128 -48.08 18.47 -22.45
CA SER A 128 -47.79 19.47 -21.39
C SER A 128 -47.07 18.84 -20.19
N ALA A 129 -46.04 19.53 -19.69
CA ALA A 129 -45.70 19.50 -18.26
C ALA A 129 -46.40 20.70 -17.59
N PRO A 130 -46.60 20.70 -16.25
CA PRO A 130 -45.53 21.21 -15.40
C PRO A 130 -45.39 20.49 -14.05
N LEU A 131 -44.44 20.98 -13.25
CA LEU A 131 -44.21 20.64 -11.84
C LEU A 131 -45.38 21.04 -10.94
N LEU A 132 -45.55 20.32 -9.82
CA LEU A 132 -46.00 20.90 -8.55
C LEU A 132 -45.27 20.24 -7.37
N SER A 133 -44.77 21.08 -6.47
CA SER A 133 -44.42 20.75 -5.08
C SER A 133 -45.65 20.90 -4.18
N GLU A 134 -45.62 20.36 -2.96
CA GLU A 134 -45.95 21.09 -1.71
C GLU A 134 -45.28 20.38 -0.50
N ASN A 135 -45.01 21.12 0.57
CA ASN A 135 -44.55 20.60 1.87
C ASN A 135 -45.75 20.29 2.77
N PHE A 136 -45.59 19.39 3.75
CA PHE A 136 -46.33 19.46 5.02
C PHE A 136 -45.45 19.01 6.19
N ASP A 137 -45.56 19.70 7.31
CA ASP A 137 -44.75 19.53 8.51
C ASP A 137 -45.54 18.91 9.68
N ASP A 138 -44.79 18.29 10.60
CA ASP A 138 -45.03 18.08 12.05
C ASP A 138 -46.36 17.47 12.59
N VAL A 139 -46.23 16.31 13.24
CA VAL A 139 -47.06 15.88 14.40
C VAL A 139 -46.19 15.04 15.35
N GLY A 140 -46.29 15.27 16.67
CA GLY A 140 -45.63 14.44 17.69
C GLY A 140 -46.36 14.35 19.04
N ALA A 141 -45.66 13.74 20.02
CA ALA A 141 -45.93 13.69 21.47
C ALA A 141 -46.99 12.71 22.07
N ALA A 142 -46.48 11.62 22.68
CA ALA A 142 -46.90 10.92 23.92
C ALA A 142 -45.89 9.75 24.16
N VAL A 143 -45.13 9.53 25.26
CA VAL A 143 -45.23 9.82 26.72
C VAL A 143 -46.33 8.98 27.41
N GLN A 144 -46.19 8.31 28.56
CA GLN A 144 -45.08 8.02 29.53
C GLN A 144 -44.29 6.70 29.21
N GLU A 145 -43.56 5.98 30.09
CA GLU A 145 -42.48 6.25 31.10
C GLU A 145 -42.32 5.01 32.06
N THR A 146 -41.51 5.08 33.14
CA THR A 146 -41.15 4.03 34.15
C THR A 146 -40.29 2.84 33.66
N ALA A 147 -39.31 2.30 34.42
CA ALA A 147 -38.60 2.75 35.62
C ALA A 147 -37.26 1.98 35.83
N ALA A 148 -36.50 2.35 36.88
CA ALA A 148 -35.46 1.56 37.56
C ALA A 148 -34.11 1.26 36.86
N MET A 149 -33.20 2.24 36.96
CA MET A 149 -31.85 2.09 37.56
C MET A 149 -31.39 0.67 37.95
N GLN A 150 -30.28 0.17 37.36
CA GLN A 150 -29.44 -0.89 37.92
C GLN A 150 -27.94 -0.59 37.70
N PRO A 151 -27.02 -1.03 38.61
CA PRO A 151 -25.69 -0.44 38.75
C PRO A 151 -24.59 -1.07 37.89
N ALA A 152 -23.48 -0.32 37.77
CA ALA A 152 -22.24 -0.82 37.16
C ALA A 152 -21.67 -2.02 37.93
N GLN A 153 -21.19 -3.03 37.19
CA GLN A 153 -20.55 -4.21 37.77
C GLN A 153 -19.04 -3.97 37.97
N ALA A 154 -18.55 -4.24 39.17
CA ALA A 154 -17.13 -4.19 39.51
C ALA A 154 -16.34 -5.36 38.86
N PRO A 155 -15.02 -5.24 38.64
CA PRO A 155 -14.24 -6.30 38.03
C PRO A 155 -14.23 -7.58 38.88
N VAL A 156 -14.56 -8.71 38.26
CA VAL A 156 -14.58 -10.02 38.91
C VAL A 156 -13.14 -10.44 39.27
N ARG A 157 -12.87 -10.60 40.57
CA ARG A 157 -11.66 -11.30 41.01
C ARG A 157 -11.72 -12.75 40.57
N ALA A 158 -10.74 -13.20 39.79
CA ALA A 158 -10.57 -14.62 39.50
C ALA A 158 -10.32 -15.39 40.81
N ALA A 159 -11.07 -16.47 41.02
CA ALA A 159 -10.81 -17.42 42.10
C ALA A 159 -9.63 -18.36 41.71
N PRO A 160 -8.95 -18.99 42.67
CA PRO A 160 -7.89 -19.95 42.38
C PRO A 160 -8.42 -21.13 41.57
N GLN A 161 -7.65 -21.58 40.56
CA GLN A 161 -7.98 -22.81 39.83
C GLN A 161 -7.67 -24.05 40.68
N PRO A 162 -8.40 -25.18 40.49
CA PRO A 162 -8.07 -26.44 41.15
C PRO A 162 -6.67 -26.94 40.76
N LEU A 163 -5.98 -27.58 41.71
CA LEU A 163 -4.78 -28.35 41.41
C LEU A 163 -5.21 -29.69 40.78
N GLU A 164 -5.07 -29.81 39.46
CA GLU A 164 -5.24 -31.10 38.79
C GLU A 164 -4.03 -32.01 39.09
N GLU A 165 -4.29 -33.24 39.53
CA GLU A 165 -3.25 -34.24 39.77
C GLU A 165 -2.71 -34.80 38.45
N GLU A 166 -1.80 -34.04 37.84
CA GLU A 166 -0.91 -34.46 36.74
C GLU A 166 -0.32 -35.85 37.01
N SER A 167 -0.89 -36.87 36.36
CA SER A 167 -0.53 -38.27 36.61
C SER A 167 0.96 -38.50 36.38
N GLY A 168 1.61 -39.27 37.26
CA GLY A 168 3.08 -39.40 37.26
C GLY A 168 3.70 -39.88 35.92
N LEU A 169 2.91 -40.56 35.09
CA LEU A 169 3.28 -40.95 33.73
C LEU A 169 3.46 -39.74 32.78
N SER A 170 2.60 -38.72 32.86
CA SER A 170 2.72 -37.49 32.06
C SER A 170 4.05 -36.78 32.33
N ARG A 171 4.42 -36.66 33.61
CA ARG A 171 5.70 -36.04 34.03
C ARG A 171 6.91 -36.87 33.61
N LEU A 172 6.83 -38.19 33.66
CA LEU A 172 7.88 -39.09 33.16
C LEU A 172 8.05 -38.96 31.64
N LEU A 173 6.95 -38.92 30.88
CA LEU A 173 6.98 -38.74 29.42
C LEU A 173 7.61 -37.40 29.02
N ASN A 174 7.19 -36.29 29.63
CA ASN A 174 7.73 -34.95 29.35
C ASN A 174 9.23 -34.83 29.71
N SER A 175 9.68 -35.53 30.75
CA SER A 175 11.10 -35.60 31.12
C SER A 175 11.92 -36.40 30.08
N LEU A 176 11.41 -37.54 29.64
CA LEU A 176 12.10 -38.43 28.68
C LEU A 176 12.16 -37.86 27.26
N THR A 177 11.19 -37.04 26.84
CA THR A 177 11.20 -36.37 25.52
C THR A 177 12.08 -35.13 25.48
N GLY A 178 12.74 -34.75 26.59
CA GLY A 178 13.50 -33.52 26.67
C GLY A 178 12.60 -32.29 26.50
N GLY A 179 11.44 -32.28 27.17
CA GLY A 179 10.46 -31.20 27.15
C GLY A 179 11.01 -29.90 27.73
N GLY A 180 11.83 -29.21 26.94
CA GLY A 180 12.33 -27.87 27.26
C GLY A 180 11.16 -26.93 27.52
N GLU A 181 11.16 -26.35 28.71
CA GLU A 181 10.12 -25.42 29.17
C GLU A 181 9.84 -24.37 28.08
N PRO A 182 8.59 -24.25 27.59
CA PRO A 182 8.27 -23.31 26.52
C PRO A 182 8.66 -21.91 26.96
N ALA A 183 9.67 -21.33 26.32
CA ALA A 183 10.25 -20.05 26.72
C ALA A 183 9.13 -19.03 26.91
N ALA A 184 8.98 -18.55 28.15
CA ALA A 184 7.81 -17.78 28.57
C ALA A 184 7.52 -16.66 27.56
N PRO A 185 6.25 -16.51 27.09
CA PRO A 185 5.94 -15.61 26.00
C PRO A 185 6.40 -14.20 26.38
N ALA A 186 7.35 -13.67 25.61
CA ALA A 186 8.03 -12.42 25.92
C ALA A 186 6.99 -11.32 26.19
N GLU A 187 7.04 -10.72 27.38
CA GLU A 187 5.94 -9.91 27.90
C GLU A 187 5.49 -8.85 26.89
N ALA A 188 4.21 -8.90 26.53
CA ALA A 188 3.64 -7.99 25.54
C ALA A 188 3.79 -6.55 26.03
N PHE A 189 4.45 -5.70 25.24
CA PHE A 189 4.75 -4.32 25.61
C PHE A 189 3.46 -3.56 25.98
N ASN A 190 3.38 -3.13 27.25
CA ASN A 190 2.25 -2.41 27.80
C ASN A 190 2.69 -1.01 28.27
N PRO A 191 2.24 0.09 27.62
CA PRO A 191 2.49 1.47 28.05
C PRO A 191 2.18 1.73 29.52
N ASN A 192 1.12 1.12 30.04
CA ASN A 192 0.59 1.39 31.38
C ASN A 192 1.53 0.92 32.51
N ASN A 193 2.56 0.14 32.19
CA ASN A 193 3.61 -0.26 33.14
C ASN A 193 4.64 0.86 33.38
N TYR A 194 4.58 1.97 32.64
CA TYR A 194 5.51 3.10 32.72
C TYR A 194 4.85 4.37 33.27
N PRO A 195 5.60 5.23 33.99
CA PRO A 195 5.05 6.43 34.61
C PRO A 195 4.51 7.42 33.56
N ALA A 196 3.25 7.82 33.72
CA ALA A 196 2.57 8.77 32.86
C ALA A 196 2.93 10.23 33.21
N VAL A 197 3.06 11.07 32.20
CA VAL A 197 3.06 12.53 32.32
C VAL A 197 1.94 13.12 31.46
N TYR A 198 1.20 14.06 32.03
CA TYR A 198 0.05 14.70 31.39
C TYR A 198 0.36 16.16 31.04
N GLY A 199 -0.10 16.62 29.88
CA GLY A 199 -0.05 18.03 29.51
C GLY A 199 -0.46 18.33 28.07
N VAL A 200 -0.85 19.57 27.81
CA VAL A 200 -0.94 20.10 26.43
C VAL A 200 0.46 20.15 25.82
N THR A 201 0.60 19.72 24.57
CA THR A 201 1.89 19.64 23.88
C THR A 201 1.99 20.54 22.65
N ARG A 202 3.22 20.90 22.27
CA ARG A 202 3.54 21.62 21.03
C ARG A 202 4.31 20.70 20.09
N VAL A 203 3.80 20.52 18.86
CA VAL A 203 4.47 19.73 17.82
C VAL A 203 5.74 20.43 17.33
N ILE A 204 6.85 19.67 17.21
CA ILE A 204 8.16 20.16 16.75
C ILE A 204 8.50 19.60 15.35
N ASN A 205 8.28 18.31 15.14
CA ASN A 205 8.35 17.60 13.85
C ASN A 205 7.27 16.48 13.84
N GLY A 206 7.38 15.48 12.97
CA GLY A 206 6.40 14.38 12.91
C GLY A 206 6.48 13.32 14.01
N ASP A 207 7.50 13.31 14.88
CA ASP A 207 7.68 12.28 15.94
C ASP A 207 8.11 12.84 17.30
N THR A 208 8.27 14.16 17.41
CA THR A 208 8.80 14.85 18.58
C THR A 208 7.88 16.00 18.96
N LEU A 209 7.44 15.95 20.22
CA LEU A 209 6.61 16.94 20.89
C LEU A 209 7.45 17.72 21.90
N GLU A 210 6.94 18.87 22.33
CA GLU A 210 7.39 19.58 23.52
C GLU A 210 6.25 19.62 24.54
N MET A 211 6.55 19.25 25.79
CA MET A 211 5.64 19.36 26.94
C MET A 211 6.40 20.07 28.06
N ARG A 212 5.84 21.18 28.59
CA ARG A 212 6.41 21.94 29.72
C ARG A 212 7.92 22.26 29.58
N GLY A 213 8.37 22.57 28.35
CA GLY A 213 9.77 22.90 28.04
C GLY A 213 10.74 21.72 27.96
N ARG A 214 10.25 20.48 27.94
CA ARG A 214 11.03 19.25 27.64
C ARG A 214 10.58 18.64 26.33
N TYR A 215 11.50 18.04 25.58
CA TYR A 215 11.16 17.30 24.36
C TYR A 215 10.74 15.87 24.68
N ILE A 216 9.72 15.37 23.99
CA ILE A 216 9.25 13.98 24.03
C ILE A 216 9.35 13.42 22.62
N LYS A 217 10.25 12.45 22.36
CA LYS A 217 10.20 11.64 21.12
C LYS A 217 9.27 10.46 21.33
N ILE A 218 8.38 10.23 20.37
CA ILE A 218 7.47 9.10 20.35
C ILE A 218 8.29 7.82 20.10
N TYR A 219 8.16 6.85 21.00
CA TYR A 219 8.84 5.57 20.96
C TYR A 219 8.36 4.70 19.79
N GLY A 220 9.24 3.84 19.26
CA GLY A 220 8.87 2.79 18.30
C GLY A 220 8.53 3.28 16.88
N ILE A 221 8.54 4.60 16.63
CA ILE A 221 8.29 5.20 15.32
C ILE A 221 9.45 6.12 14.89
N ASP A 222 9.49 6.42 13.61
CA ASP A 222 10.41 7.39 13.01
C ASP A 222 9.66 8.23 11.96
N ALA A 223 9.64 9.55 12.11
CA ALA A 223 8.97 10.44 11.15
C ALA A 223 9.97 11.15 10.22
N PRO A 224 9.56 11.59 9.01
CA PRO A 224 10.45 12.31 8.11
C PRO A 224 10.97 13.60 8.75
N GLU A 225 12.27 13.86 8.58
CA GLU A 225 12.92 15.05 9.15
C GLU A 225 12.26 16.35 8.65
N SER A 226 12.22 17.43 9.44
CA SER A 226 11.54 18.69 9.06
C SER A 226 12.12 19.40 7.81
N ASN A 227 13.28 18.94 7.33
CA ASN A 227 13.91 19.34 6.07
C ASN A 227 13.80 18.31 4.93
N GLN A 228 13.20 17.14 5.19
CA GLN A 228 13.08 16.04 4.25
C GLN A 228 12.07 16.36 3.13
N THR A 229 12.45 15.95 1.92
CA THR A 229 11.62 16.03 0.72
C THR A 229 11.34 14.64 0.18
N CYS A 230 10.08 14.41 -0.19
CA CYS A 230 9.59 13.15 -0.76
C CYS A 230 8.91 13.45 -2.11
N ALA A 231 8.64 12.43 -2.93
CA ALA A 231 7.86 12.56 -4.16
C ALA A 231 6.42 12.07 -3.92
N ASP A 232 5.43 12.82 -4.38
CA ASP A 232 4.02 12.40 -4.31
C ASP A 232 3.69 11.32 -5.36
N GLY A 233 2.44 10.84 -5.40
CA GLY A 233 1.97 9.86 -6.39
C GLY A 233 1.97 10.34 -7.85
N LYS A 234 2.37 11.59 -8.10
CA LYS A 234 2.60 12.19 -9.44
C LYS A 234 4.09 12.51 -9.66
N GLY A 235 4.98 12.03 -8.78
CA GLY A 235 6.42 12.26 -8.83
C GLY A 235 6.87 13.67 -8.41
N ARG A 236 5.97 14.51 -7.87
CA ARG A 236 6.28 15.91 -7.53
C ARG A 236 6.92 16.00 -6.15
N ALA A 237 8.01 16.75 -6.05
CA ALA A 237 8.71 16.96 -4.78
C ALA A 237 7.89 17.80 -3.79
N TYR A 238 7.73 17.31 -2.56
CA TYR A 238 7.02 18.00 -1.47
C TYR A 238 7.74 17.83 -0.13
N ARG A 239 7.49 18.73 0.84
CA ARG A 239 8.17 18.78 2.15
C ARG A 239 7.53 17.84 3.17
N CYS A 240 7.60 16.54 2.92
CA CYS A 240 6.92 15.50 3.69
C CYS A 240 7.08 15.57 5.22
N GLY A 241 8.24 15.97 5.76
CA GLY A 241 8.40 16.17 7.21
C GLY A 241 7.62 17.35 7.78
N GLN A 242 7.33 18.37 6.97
CA GLN A 242 6.42 19.46 7.35
C GLN A 242 4.95 19.06 7.21
N GLU A 243 4.61 18.20 6.24
CA GLU A 243 3.27 17.62 6.13
C GLU A 243 2.94 16.71 7.32
N ALA A 244 3.86 15.82 7.70
CA ALA A 244 3.72 14.96 8.89
C ALA A 244 3.53 15.78 10.17
N ALA A 245 4.38 16.80 10.39
CA ALA A 245 4.25 17.70 11.53
C ALA A 245 2.95 18.53 11.50
N ARG A 246 2.48 18.95 10.31
CA ARG A 246 1.20 19.68 10.18
C ARG A 246 0.01 18.77 10.46
N TRP A 247 0.02 17.54 9.97
CA TRP A 247 -1.03 16.54 10.23
C TRP A 247 -1.14 16.26 11.74
N LEU A 248 -0.02 15.93 12.39
CA LEU A 248 0.03 15.72 13.84
C LEU A 248 -0.51 16.95 14.60
N LYS A 249 -0.03 18.14 14.23
CA LYS A 249 -0.48 19.40 14.84
C LYS A 249 -1.99 19.63 14.65
N SER A 250 -2.54 19.31 13.48
CA SER A 250 -3.97 19.51 13.20
C SER A 250 -4.89 18.62 14.04
N TRP A 251 -4.36 17.53 14.61
CA TRP A 251 -5.12 16.59 15.43
C TRP A 251 -4.96 16.82 16.94
N ILE A 252 -3.75 17.13 17.44
CA ILE A 252 -3.48 17.22 18.89
C ILE A 252 -3.47 18.65 19.47
N SER A 253 -3.56 19.70 18.64
CA SER A 253 -3.41 21.08 19.14
C SER A 253 -4.49 21.47 20.15
N GLY A 254 -4.08 21.91 21.34
CA GLY A 254 -4.98 22.37 22.40
C GLY A 254 -5.56 21.26 23.28
N HIS A 255 -5.31 19.99 22.94
CA HIS A 255 -5.68 18.85 23.77
C HIS A 255 -4.56 18.47 24.74
N GLU A 256 -4.93 17.95 25.91
CA GLU A 256 -4.00 17.29 26.82
C GLU A 256 -3.70 15.86 26.33
N LEU A 257 -2.41 15.48 26.38
CA LEU A 257 -1.97 14.11 26.11
C LEU A 257 -1.51 13.44 27.39
N GLU A 258 -1.75 12.13 27.46
CA GLU A 258 -1.10 11.20 28.39
C GLU A 258 0.13 10.61 27.70
N CYS A 259 1.32 10.71 28.31
CA CYS A 259 2.56 10.16 27.76
C CYS A 259 3.26 9.25 28.79
N HIS A 260 3.33 7.95 28.52
CA HIS A 260 4.01 6.96 29.35
C HIS A 260 5.51 6.95 29.05
N VAL A 261 6.35 7.28 30.03
CA VAL A 261 7.78 7.56 29.84
C VAL A 261 8.62 6.28 30.01
N LEU A 262 9.17 5.77 28.91
CA LEU A 262 10.05 4.60 28.91
C LEU A 262 11.49 4.96 29.32
N LYS A 263 11.95 6.16 28.96
CA LYS A 263 13.31 6.63 29.20
C LYS A 263 13.37 8.15 29.28
N GLN A 264 14.24 8.67 30.14
CA GLN A 264 14.55 10.09 30.24
C GLN A 264 16.07 10.33 30.15
N ASP A 265 16.50 11.47 29.60
CA ASP A 265 17.90 11.92 29.59
C ASP A 265 18.21 12.90 30.74
N SER A 266 19.49 13.21 30.96
CA SER A 266 19.93 14.14 32.00
C SER A 266 19.53 15.61 31.77
N LYS A 267 18.90 15.92 30.63
CA LYS A 267 18.30 17.21 30.29
C LYS A 267 16.77 17.17 30.39
N GLY A 268 16.20 16.08 30.92
CA GLY A 268 14.76 15.88 31.10
C GLY A 268 13.99 15.59 29.81
N ASN A 269 14.66 15.36 28.67
CA ASN A 269 13.99 14.93 27.45
C ASN A 269 13.60 13.44 27.58
N MET A 270 12.49 13.06 26.98
CA MET A 270 11.85 11.76 27.21
C MET A 270 11.66 10.99 25.90
N VAL A 271 11.71 9.67 26.01
CA VAL A 271 11.21 8.73 24.99
C VAL A 271 9.98 8.07 25.61
N ALA A 272 8.83 8.24 24.97
CA ALA A 272 7.53 7.89 25.53
C ALA A 272 6.59 7.34 24.46
N THR A 273 5.61 6.53 24.86
CA THR A 273 4.38 6.38 24.06
C THR A 273 3.38 7.44 24.53
N CYS A 274 2.58 8.00 23.64
CA CYS A 274 1.61 9.04 23.97
C CYS A 274 0.24 8.72 23.38
N ALA A 275 -0.82 9.10 24.11
CA ALA A 275 -2.21 8.90 23.73
C ALA A 275 -3.02 10.21 23.87
N LEU A 276 -4.01 10.37 22.99
CA LEU A 276 -5.09 11.35 23.08
C LEU A 276 -6.36 10.61 23.48
N GLY A 277 -6.62 10.54 24.80
CA GLY A 277 -7.65 9.64 25.33
C GLY A 277 -7.37 8.20 24.94
N GLN A 278 -8.28 7.57 24.19
CA GLN A 278 -8.15 6.17 23.75
C GLN A 278 -7.28 5.97 22.49
N TYR A 279 -6.71 7.04 21.91
CA TYR A 279 -5.97 6.98 20.65
C TYR A 279 -4.46 7.10 20.83
N ASP A 280 -3.70 6.02 20.60
CA ASP A 280 -2.23 6.03 20.51
C ASP A 280 -1.79 6.92 19.33
N ILE A 281 -1.00 7.95 19.65
CA ILE A 281 -0.49 8.94 18.69
C ILE A 281 0.49 8.32 17.68
N GLY A 282 1.33 7.39 18.12
CA GLY A 282 2.30 6.68 17.28
C GLY A 282 1.60 5.72 16.30
N ALA A 283 0.61 4.97 16.78
CA ALA A 283 -0.21 4.10 15.95
C ALA A 283 -0.95 4.91 14.87
N ALA A 284 -1.56 6.03 15.26
CA ALA A 284 -2.27 6.92 14.34
C ALA A 284 -1.35 7.58 13.31
N LEU A 285 -0.17 8.07 13.72
CA LEU A 285 0.86 8.62 12.82
C LEU A 285 1.30 7.62 11.76
N VAL A 286 1.56 6.37 12.17
CA VAL A 286 2.01 5.31 11.27
C VAL A 286 0.87 4.85 10.37
N ASN A 287 -0.36 4.68 10.88
CA ASN A 287 -1.54 4.28 10.10
C ASN A 287 -2.00 5.36 9.10
N ALA A 288 -1.80 6.65 9.43
CA ALA A 288 -1.98 7.75 8.48
C ALA A 288 -0.85 7.84 7.44
N GLY A 289 0.23 7.07 7.61
CA GLY A 289 1.39 7.05 6.72
C GLY A 289 2.30 8.27 6.86
N TRP A 290 2.26 8.98 8.00
CA TRP A 290 3.12 10.15 8.27
C TRP A 290 4.38 9.83 9.08
N ALA A 291 4.44 8.65 9.68
CA ALA A 291 5.64 8.04 10.22
C ALA A 291 5.80 6.60 9.70
N VAL A 292 7.00 6.04 9.87
CA VAL A 292 7.26 4.60 9.72
C VAL A 292 7.46 3.97 11.09
N ALA A 293 7.16 2.68 11.23
CA ALA A 293 7.58 1.92 12.40
C ALA A 293 9.11 1.77 12.42
N ASP A 294 9.71 1.72 13.62
CA ASP A 294 11.11 1.32 13.84
C ASP A 294 11.17 -0.03 14.57
N PRO A 295 11.25 -1.17 13.83
CA PRO A 295 11.34 -2.50 14.42
C PRO A 295 12.58 -2.75 15.28
N LYS A 296 13.58 -1.86 15.27
CA LYS A 296 14.74 -1.93 16.18
C LYS A 296 14.41 -1.42 17.58
N GLN A 297 13.38 -0.59 17.69
CA GLN A 297 12.85 -0.11 18.97
C GLN A 297 11.67 -0.96 19.43
N SER A 298 10.66 -1.18 18.57
CA SER A 298 9.48 -1.97 18.90
C SER A 298 8.74 -2.50 17.66
N ALA A 299 8.17 -3.70 17.77
CA ALA A 299 7.35 -4.30 16.72
C ALA A 299 5.90 -3.81 16.71
N ILE A 300 5.41 -3.14 17.76
CA ILE A 300 3.98 -2.83 17.97
C ILE A 300 3.35 -2.00 16.84
N TYR A 301 4.14 -1.16 16.17
CA TYR A 301 3.65 -0.29 15.09
C TYR A 301 3.75 -0.92 13.68
N VAL A 302 4.33 -2.11 13.54
CA VAL A 302 4.50 -2.78 12.22
C VAL A 302 3.17 -3.11 11.52
N PRO A 303 2.10 -3.60 12.19
CA PRO A 303 0.81 -3.83 11.55
C PRO A 303 0.18 -2.55 10.99
N TYR A 304 0.33 -1.43 11.71
CA TYR A 304 -0.14 -0.12 11.26
C TYR A 304 0.69 0.40 10.06
N GLU A 305 2.00 0.12 10.02
CA GLU A 305 2.85 0.48 8.86
C GLU A 305 2.43 -0.32 7.62
N GLN A 306 2.06 -1.59 7.80
CA GLN A 306 1.50 -2.41 6.73
C GLN A 306 0.13 -1.87 6.27
N GLN A 307 -0.80 -1.56 7.20
CA GLN A 307 -2.10 -0.98 6.83
C GLN A 307 -1.94 0.33 6.05
N ALA A 308 -0.98 1.18 6.42
CA ALA A 308 -0.71 2.43 5.70
C ALA A 308 -0.09 2.23 4.31
N ARG A 309 0.75 1.20 4.12
CA ARG A 309 1.28 0.79 2.81
C ARG A 309 0.18 0.27 1.90
N ASP A 310 -0.59 -0.70 2.39
CA ASP A 310 -1.59 -1.43 1.59
C ASP A 310 -2.74 -0.50 1.17
N ASN A 311 -3.02 0.56 1.95
CA ASN A 311 -3.97 1.62 1.62
C ASN A 311 -3.34 2.85 0.93
N GLY A 312 -2.03 2.85 0.63
CA GLY A 312 -1.36 3.98 -0.03
C GLY A 312 -1.52 5.32 0.70
N ARG A 313 -1.30 5.36 2.02
CA ARG A 313 -1.54 6.55 2.87
C ARG A 313 -0.28 7.39 3.08
N GLY A 314 -0.44 8.72 3.14
CA GLY A 314 0.63 9.66 3.45
C GLY A 314 1.85 9.48 2.54
N LEU A 315 3.01 9.15 3.14
CA LEU A 315 4.27 8.86 2.46
C LEU A 315 4.16 7.72 1.42
N TRP A 316 3.28 6.74 1.66
CA TRP A 316 3.08 5.58 0.79
C TRP A 316 2.29 5.90 -0.50
N GLN A 317 1.84 7.14 -0.68
CA GLN A 317 1.26 7.61 -1.95
C GLN A 317 2.30 7.72 -3.08
N GLY A 318 3.60 7.78 -2.76
CA GLY A 318 4.65 8.03 -3.73
C GLY A 318 5.99 7.41 -3.33
N GLN A 319 7.07 8.18 -3.43
CA GLN A 319 8.44 7.69 -3.19
C GLN A 319 9.17 8.52 -2.13
N PHE A 320 9.77 7.83 -1.17
CA PHE A 320 10.54 8.45 -0.09
C PHE A 320 11.65 7.51 0.40
N TYR A 321 12.69 8.11 0.99
CA TYR A 321 13.64 7.40 1.84
C TYR A 321 13.07 7.32 3.26
N LYS A 322 13.24 6.20 3.98
CA LYS A 322 12.87 6.17 5.40
C LYS A 322 13.77 7.15 6.18
N PRO A 323 13.34 7.70 7.33
CA PRO A 323 14.03 8.87 7.90
C PRO A 323 15.46 8.53 8.35
N TRP A 324 15.71 7.31 8.83
CA TRP A 324 17.06 6.79 9.07
C TRP A 324 17.93 6.73 7.80
N ASP A 325 17.40 6.27 6.67
CA ASP A 325 18.12 6.24 5.38
C ASP A 325 18.42 7.68 4.91
N TRP A 326 17.45 8.59 5.08
CA TRP A 326 17.61 10.01 4.76
C TRP A 326 18.71 10.67 5.59
N ARG A 327 18.80 10.37 6.90
CA ARG A 327 19.89 10.83 7.78
C ARG A 327 21.25 10.33 7.32
N GLU A 328 21.37 9.06 6.95
CA GLU A 328 22.62 8.50 6.43
C GLU A 328 23.01 9.13 5.08
N ILE A 329 22.03 9.43 4.22
CA ILE A 329 22.26 10.17 2.98
C ILE A 329 22.70 11.62 3.26
N GLN A 330 22.13 12.31 4.27
CA GLN A 330 22.56 13.66 4.62
C GLN A 330 23.97 13.70 5.22
N SER A 331 24.32 12.75 6.10
CA SER A 331 25.63 12.75 6.78
C SER A 331 26.80 12.53 5.82
N LYS A 332 26.58 11.80 4.73
CA LYS A 332 27.56 11.54 3.66
C LYS A 332 27.72 12.69 2.65
N LYS A 333 26.89 13.74 2.68
CA LYS A 333 27.00 14.85 1.72
C LYS A 333 28.28 15.66 1.98
N PRO A 334 29.14 15.89 0.97
CA PRO A 334 30.34 16.70 1.13
C PRO A 334 29.93 18.15 1.46
N LYS A 335 30.57 18.73 2.49
CA LYS A 335 30.32 20.11 2.94
C LYS A 335 30.98 21.14 2.01
N ILE A 336 30.54 21.17 0.74
CA ILE A 336 31.04 22.11 -0.27
C ILE A 336 30.62 23.53 0.12
N LYS A 337 31.55 24.28 0.72
CA LYS A 337 31.34 25.68 1.09
C LYS A 337 31.41 26.53 -0.17
N VAL A 338 30.25 26.78 -0.79
CA VAL A 338 30.15 27.68 -1.96
C VAL A 338 30.54 29.10 -1.54
N ILE A 339 31.79 29.48 -1.80
CA ILE A 339 32.28 30.84 -1.61
C ILE A 339 31.65 31.70 -2.70
N LYS A 340 30.54 32.38 -2.37
CA LYS A 340 29.95 33.38 -3.28
C LYS A 340 30.99 34.48 -3.52
N PRO A 341 31.34 34.80 -4.78
CA PRO A 341 32.28 35.88 -5.06
C PRO A 341 31.69 37.21 -4.56
N LYS A 342 32.51 37.96 -3.82
CA LYS A 342 32.16 39.28 -3.29
C LYS A 342 31.81 40.19 -4.47
N GLN A 343 30.54 40.56 -4.58
CA GLN A 343 30.08 41.47 -5.64
C GLN A 343 30.89 42.78 -5.55
N PRO A 344 31.42 43.30 -6.66
CA PRO A 344 32.05 44.62 -6.66
C PRO A 344 30.99 45.65 -6.26
N LYS A 345 31.36 46.61 -5.39
CA LYS A 345 30.52 47.78 -5.17
C LYS A 345 30.49 48.56 -6.49
N LYS A 346 29.31 48.80 -7.05
CA LYS A 346 29.15 49.79 -8.13
C LYS A 346 29.69 51.14 -7.65
N SER A 347 30.35 51.87 -8.54
CA SER A 347 30.72 53.25 -8.26
C SER A 347 29.46 54.12 -8.29
N ILE A 348 29.50 55.25 -7.58
CA ILE A 348 28.47 56.29 -7.71
C ILE A 348 28.57 57.02 -9.07
N LEU A 349 29.67 56.79 -9.81
CA LEU A 349 29.93 57.36 -11.14
C LEU A 349 29.45 56.48 -12.31
N ASP A 350 28.79 55.35 -12.04
CA ASP A 350 28.29 54.40 -13.06
C ASP A 350 26.78 54.62 -13.39
N PHE A 351 26.36 55.89 -13.52
CA PHE A 351 24.97 56.33 -13.77
C PHE A 351 24.89 57.40 -14.87
#